data_AF-A0A2E9NUY7-F1
#
_entry.id   AF-A0A2E9NUY7-F1
#
_cell.length_a   1.000
_cell.length_b   1.000
_cell.length_c   1.000
_cell.angle_alpha   90.00
_cell.angle_beta   90.00
_cell.angle_gamma   90.00
#
_symmetry.space_group_name_H-M   'P 1'
#
loop_
_entity.id
_entity.type
_entity.pdbx_description
1 polymer ?
#
loop_
_entity_poly.entity_id
_entity_poly.type
_entity_poly.pdbx_seq_one_letter_code
_entity_poly.pdbx_strand_id
1 'polypeptide(L)'
;MPSSYNTFSLAQDLQPDSQPHESGTAKGACLSKTFYMRTNRRILQVGILTCSLLTCSSIYASELEDARAAFIEWSKVKSQLSKEKADWVDEEALLEDMILTSEAELGSLEESIEELENGSSASDKQKGVLLEEINEAKKTSSHLQDGVSEYEKYLIDLLPKLPEPLKRDLQQLTQRLPYDAKKAERLALSQRFQTVVGILAQIEKFHSQISLVSEIKETESGKAKEVKTIYFGLSHAYFADAGAEYAGFGYPQGDGWKWTSVSGEIAENIAKAIAVNQNDEPPVFVSLPIKILD
;
A
#
# COMPACT_ATOMS: atom_id res chain seq x y z
N MET A 1 -23.42 -5.09 44.01
CA MET A 1 -24.51 -4.74 43.07
C MET A 1 -23.87 -4.43 41.71
N PRO A 2 -24.17 -5.21 40.67
CA PRO A 2 -23.53 -5.14 39.36
C PRO A 2 -24.45 -4.49 38.29
N SER A 3 -23.87 -3.95 37.22
CA SER A 3 -24.49 -3.78 35.88
C SER A 3 -23.39 -3.28 34.95
N SER A 4 -23.15 -3.76 33.73
CA SER A 4 -23.67 -4.87 32.94
C SER A 4 -22.82 -4.88 31.67
N TYR A 5 -22.04 -5.94 31.43
CA TYR A 5 -21.44 -6.23 30.13
C TYR A 5 -22.49 -6.96 29.30
N ASN A 6 -22.81 -6.47 28.10
CA ASN A 6 -23.64 -7.18 27.13
C ASN A 6 -22.75 -7.74 26.02
N THR A 7 -22.48 -9.04 26.15
CA THR A 7 -22.02 -9.94 25.09
C THR A 7 -23.27 -10.47 24.36
N PHE A 8 -23.40 -10.20 23.07
CA PHE A 8 -24.45 -10.82 22.25
C PHE A 8 -23.91 -12.10 21.64
N SER A 9 -24.36 -13.23 22.21
CA SER A 9 -24.19 -14.59 21.70
C SER A 9 -25.29 -14.85 20.66
N LEU A 10 -24.90 -15.20 19.43
CA LEU A 10 -25.83 -15.66 18.41
C LEU A 10 -26.05 -17.16 18.59
N ALA A 11 -27.28 -17.53 18.96
CA ALA A 11 -27.71 -18.91 19.12
C ALA A 11 -27.70 -19.66 17.79
N GLN A 12 -27.14 -20.86 17.85
CA GLN A 12 -27.05 -21.86 16.79
C GLN A 12 -28.06 -22.96 17.13
N ASP A 13 -29.22 -22.97 16.45
CA ASP A 13 -30.20 -24.04 16.54
C ASP A 13 -30.15 -24.86 15.24
N LEU A 14 -29.63 -26.08 15.32
CA LEU A 14 -29.97 -27.18 14.41
C LEU A 14 -29.68 -28.49 15.15
N GLN A 15 -30.75 -29.18 15.56
CA GLN A 15 -30.72 -30.55 16.07
C GLN A 15 -31.48 -31.44 15.07
N PRO A 16 -30.95 -32.62 14.67
CA PRO A 16 -31.66 -33.60 13.86
C PRO A 16 -32.33 -34.67 14.75
N ASP A 17 -33.41 -35.33 14.30
CA ASP A 17 -33.42 -36.77 14.01
C ASP A 17 -34.79 -37.35 13.55
N SER A 18 -34.66 -38.35 12.67
CA SER A 18 -35.44 -39.60 12.50
C SER A 18 -36.98 -39.69 12.44
N GLN A 19 -37.44 -40.14 11.25
CA GLN A 19 -38.39 -41.25 10.93
C GLN A 19 -39.84 -41.25 11.46
N PRO A 20 -40.79 -41.88 10.71
CA PRO A 20 -41.32 -43.15 11.22
C PRO A 20 -41.66 -44.23 10.17
N HIS A 21 -41.29 -45.46 10.54
CA HIS A 21 -41.97 -46.77 10.49
C HIS A 21 -43.15 -47.09 9.54
N GLU A 22 -43.01 -48.25 8.88
CA GLU A 22 -44.04 -49.09 8.27
C GLU A 22 -45.06 -49.69 9.28
N SER A 23 -46.30 -49.95 8.82
CA SER A 23 -46.98 -51.26 8.81
C SER A 23 -48.50 -51.14 8.53
N GLY A 24 -49.10 -52.12 7.82
CA GLY A 24 -50.56 -52.36 7.90
C GLY A 24 -51.38 -52.75 6.65
N THR A 25 -51.14 -53.95 6.10
CA THR A 25 -52.10 -54.98 5.60
C THR A 25 -53.51 -54.65 5.01
N ALA A 26 -53.72 -55.15 3.77
CA ALA A 26 -54.68 -56.21 3.33
C ALA A 26 -55.88 -55.91 2.38
N LYS A 27 -56.07 -56.89 1.46
CA LYS A 27 -57.18 -57.24 0.53
C LYS A 27 -57.25 -56.41 -0.76
N GLY A 28 -57.29 -56.93 -1.99
CA GLY A 28 -57.42 -58.28 -2.54
C GLY A 28 -58.29 -58.20 -3.80
N ALA A 29 -57.77 -58.54 -4.99
CA ALA A 29 -58.52 -59.12 -6.12
C ALA A 29 -57.65 -59.33 -7.38
N CYS A 30 -57.56 -60.61 -7.73
CA CYS A 30 -57.28 -61.27 -9.01
C CYS A 30 -57.57 -60.47 -10.31
N LEU A 31 -56.61 -60.42 -11.26
CA LEU A 31 -56.62 -61.18 -12.53
C LEU A 31 -55.71 -60.54 -13.60
N SER A 32 -55.18 -61.45 -14.43
CA SER A 32 -54.70 -61.24 -15.80
C SER A 32 -53.22 -60.92 -16.03
N LYS A 33 -52.60 -61.88 -16.72
CA LYS A 33 -51.28 -61.87 -17.33
C LYS A 33 -51.13 -60.80 -18.41
N THR A 34 -49.85 -60.57 -18.74
CA THR A 34 -49.28 -60.09 -20.01
C THR A 34 -49.55 -58.64 -20.40
N PHE A 35 -48.58 -57.75 -20.12
CA PHE A 35 -48.25 -56.69 -21.07
C PHE A 35 -46.83 -56.10 -20.82
N TYR A 36 -45.98 -56.26 -21.84
CA TYR A 36 -44.91 -55.35 -22.26
C TYR A 36 -43.69 -55.07 -21.35
N MET A 37 -42.57 -55.67 -21.77
CA MET A 37 -41.26 -55.03 -21.83
C MET A 37 -41.36 -53.58 -22.35
N ARG A 38 -41.34 -52.56 -21.48
CA ARG A 38 -40.96 -51.17 -21.88
C ARG A 38 -40.72 -50.19 -20.73
N THR A 39 -39.86 -50.48 -19.74
CA THR A 39 -39.66 -49.51 -18.63
C THR A 39 -38.25 -49.42 -18.06
N ASN A 40 -37.19 -49.71 -18.83
CA ASN A 40 -35.81 -49.63 -18.32
C ASN A 40 -34.97 -48.43 -18.82
N ARG A 41 -35.58 -47.42 -19.48
CA ARG A 41 -34.84 -46.25 -19.98
C ARG A 41 -35.01 -44.97 -19.16
N ARG A 42 -36.06 -44.86 -18.32
CA ARG A 42 -36.33 -43.63 -17.55
C ARG A 42 -35.65 -43.60 -16.17
N ILE A 43 -35.41 -44.74 -15.55
CA ILE A 43 -34.74 -44.81 -14.24
C ILE A 43 -33.24 -44.51 -14.37
N LEU A 44 -32.61 -44.89 -15.51
CA LEU A 44 -31.21 -44.57 -15.80
C LEU A 44 -30.99 -43.07 -16.11
N GLN A 45 -31.98 -42.39 -16.71
CA GLN A 45 -31.88 -40.96 -17.05
C GLN A 45 -32.10 -40.03 -15.85
N VAL A 46 -32.90 -40.43 -14.86
CA VAL A 46 -33.14 -39.63 -13.63
C VAL A 46 -31.94 -39.73 -12.67
N GLY A 47 -31.25 -40.87 -12.61
CA GLY A 47 -30.03 -41.02 -11.80
C GLY A 47 -28.83 -40.22 -12.32
N ILE A 48 -28.75 -39.98 -13.64
CA ILE A 48 -27.68 -39.17 -14.26
C ILE A 48 -27.96 -37.67 -14.10
N LEU A 49 -29.21 -37.23 -14.21
CA LEU A 49 -29.61 -35.82 -14.03
C LEU A 49 -29.52 -35.34 -12.57
N THR A 50 -29.73 -36.24 -11.60
CA THR A 50 -29.54 -35.90 -10.18
C THR A 50 -28.07 -35.88 -9.77
N CYS A 51 -27.21 -36.65 -10.45
CA CYS A 51 -25.75 -36.61 -10.22
C CYS A 51 -25.09 -35.35 -10.80
N SER A 52 -25.55 -34.84 -11.96
CA SER A 52 -25.01 -33.58 -12.55
C SER A 52 -25.38 -32.30 -11.80
N LEU A 53 -26.44 -32.30 -10.98
CA LEU A 53 -26.80 -31.15 -10.13
C LEU A 53 -26.04 -31.15 -8.79
N LEU A 54 -25.65 -32.32 -8.25
CA LEU A 54 -24.82 -32.40 -7.04
C LEU A 54 -23.33 -32.17 -7.31
N THR A 55 -22.80 -32.49 -8.49
CA THR A 55 -21.38 -32.26 -8.82
C THR A 55 -21.04 -30.81 -9.15
N CYS A 56 -22.04 -29.96 -9.40
CA CYS A 56 -21.85 -28.54 -9.72
C CYS A 56 -21.56 -27.69 -8.47
N SER A 57 -22.15 -28.05 -7.31
CA SER A 57 -22.00 -27.29 -6.06
C SER A 57 -20.58 -27.35 -5.46
N SER A 58 -19.85 -28.43 -5.72
CA SER A 58 -18.50 -28.64 -5.18
C SER A 58 -17.41 -27.81 -5.86
N ILE A 59 -17.61 -27.40 -7.11
CA ILE A 59 -16.63 -26.58 -7.86
C ILE A 59 -16.72 -25.10 -7.45
N TYR A 60 -17.94 -24.59 -7.18
CA TYR A 60 -18.13 -23.23 -6.66
C TYR A 60 -17.75 -23.09 -5.18
N ALA A 61 -17.79 -24.19 -4.41
CA ALA A 61 -17.38 -24.18 -3.01
C ALA A 61 -15.88 -23.96 -2.85
N SER A 62 -15.03 -24.56 -3.71
CA SER A 62 -13.58 -24.38 -3.62
C SER A 62 -13.13 -22.97 -4.02
N GLU A 63 -13.69 -22.38 -5.09
CA GLU A 63 -13.38 -20.99 -5.49
C GLU A 63 -13.77 -19.97 -4.41
N LEU A 64 -14.90 -20.19 -3.71
CA LEU A 64 -15.34 -19.32 -2.64
C LEU A 64 -14.44 -19.43 -1.39
N GLU A 65 -13.94 -20.63 -1.12
CA GLU A 65 -13.04 -20.90 0.01
C GLU A 65 -11.64 -20.31 -0.26
N ASP A 66 -11.15 -20.41 -1.49
CA ASP A 66 -9.91 -19.74 -1.95
C ASP A 66 -10.02 -18.21 -1.88
N ALA A 67 -11.17 -17.64 -2.29
CA ALA A 67 -11.42 -16.20 -2.19
C ALA A 67 -11.48 -15.71 -0.73
N ARG A 68 -12.08 -16.51 0.17
CA ARG A 68 -12.10 -16.21 1.62
C ARG A 68 -10.71 -16.31 2.23
N ALA A 69 -9.92 -17.32 1.85
CA ALA A 69 -8.55 -17.47 2.29
C ALA A 69 -7.70 -16.28 1.84
N ALA A 70 -7.81 -15.86 0.58
CA ALA A 70 -7.14 -14.68 0.04
C ALA A 70 -7.56 -13.39 0.78
N PHE A 71 -8.84 -13.26 1.14
CA PHE A 71 -9.33 -12.12 1.93
C PHE A 71 -8.76 -12.10 3.35
N ILE A 72 -8.67 -13.26 4.02
CA ILE A 72 -8.07 -13.38 5.35
C ILE A 72 -6.60 -12.98 5.30
N GLU A 73 -5.85 -13.48 4.32
CA GLU A 73 -4.44 -13.11 4.14
C GLU A 73 -4.27 -11.63 3.82
N TRP A 74 -5.10 -11.06 2.93
CA TRP A 74 -5.09 -9.63 2.65
C TRP A 74 -5.42 -8.80 3.90
N SER A 75 -6.40 -9.20 4.69
CA SER A 75 -6.78 -8.53 5.93
C SER A 75 -5.64 -8.57 6.95
N LYS A 76 -4.95 -9.72 7.06
CA LYS A 76 -3.77 -9.87 7.91
C LYS A 76 -2.63 -8.97 7.45
N VAL A 77 -2.33 -8.92 6.16
CA VAL A 77 -1.31 -8.02 5.59
C VAL A 77 -1.69 -6.56 5.86
N LYS A 78 -2.96 -6.17 5.68
CA LYS A 78 -3.43 -4.81 6.00
C LYS A 78 -3.30 -4.48 7.48
N SER A 79 -3.59 -5.43 8.37
CA SER A 79 -3.41 -5.24 9.81
C SER A 79 -1.92 -5.10 10.16
N GLN A 80 -1.04 -5.88 9.54
CA GLN A 80 0.41 -5.78 9.74
C GLN A 80 0.95 -4.43 9.27
N LEU A 81 0.58 -4.00 8.07
CA LEU A 81 0.96 -2.70 7.52
C LEU A 81 0.45 -1.55 8.39
N SER A 82 -0.78 -1.65 8.90
CA SER A 82 -1.33 -0.64 9.81
C SER A 82 -0.56 -0.58 11.13
N LYS A 83 -0.08 -1.72 11.63
CA LYS A 83 0.73 -1.78 12.83
C LYS A 83 2.12 -1.19 12.58
N GLU A 84 2.79 -1.62 11.52
CA GLU A 84 4.11 -1.12 11.13
C GLU A 84 4.10 0.39 10.90
N LYS A 85 3.02 0.93 10.32
CA LYS A 85 2.83 2.38 10.18
C LYS A 85 2.67 3.11 11.51
N ALA A 86 2.00 2.51 12.49
CA ALA A 86 1.87 3.09 13.82
C ALA A 86 3.21 3.03 14.58
N ASP A 87 3.87 1.87 14.55
CA ASP A 87 5.19 1.65 15.15
C ASP A 87 6.23 2.63 14.56
N TRP A 88 6.18 2.88 13.23
CA TRP A 88 7.04 3.86 12.56
C TRP A 88 6.87 5.29 13.08
N VAL A 89 5.63 5.74 13.34
CA VAL A 89 5.37 7.09 13.87
C VAL A 89 5.95 7.25 15.26
N ASP A 90 5.86 6.20 16.09
CA ASP A 90 6.43 6.20 17.44
C ASP A 90 7.97 6.18 17.40
N GLU A 91 8.56 5.37 16.50
CA GLU A 91 10.01 5.29 16.30
C GLU A 91 10.59 6.59 15.73
N GLU A 92 9.88 7.24 14.78
CA GLU A 92 10.23 8.56 14.24
C GLU A 92 10.32 9.60 15.36
N ALA A 93 9.28 9.69 16.20
CA ALA A 93 9.24 10.64 17.32
C ALA A 93 10.37 10.38 18.33
N LEU A 94 10.68 9.11 18.59
CA LEU A 94 11.78 8.72 19.47
C LEU A 94 13.14 9.12 18.90
N LEU A 95 13.39 8.86 17.61
CA LEU A 95 14.65 9.21 16.95
C LEU A 95 14.85 10.72 16.86
N GLU A 96 13.77 11.47 16.61
CA GLU A 96 13.80 12.93 16.61
C GLU A 96 14.17 13.49 18.00
N ASP A 97 13.54 13.00 19.06
CA ASP A 97 13.84 13.40 20.45
C ASP A 97 15.28 13.04 20.85
N MET A 98 15.76 11.86 20.46
CA MET A 98 17.15 11.45 20.68
C MET A 98 18.16 12.38 19.99
N ILE A 99 17.90 12.77 18.74
CA ILE A 99 18.79 13.69 18.01
C ILE A 99 18.76 15.07 18.66
N LEU A 100 17.59 15.60 18.99
CA LEU A 100 17.44 16.90 19.65
C LEU A 100 18.14 16.95 21.01
N THR A 101 17.97 15.91 21.82
CA THR A 101 18.64 15.78 23.12
C THR A 101 20.16 15.72 22.95
N SER A 102 20.64 14.92 21.99
CA SER A 102 22.08 14.81 21.71
C SER A 102 22.69 16.14 21.25
N GLU A 103 21.97 16.91 20.43
CA GLU A 103 22.40 18.25 19.98
C GLU A 103 22.45 19.25 21.15
N ALA A 104 21.46 19.22 22.04
CA ALA A 104 21.43 20.08 23.22
C ALA A 104 22.55 19.73 24.22
N GLU A 105 22.81 18.44 24.44
CA GLU A 105 23.92 17.96 25.27
C GLU A 105 25.27 18.42 24.72
N LEU A 106 25.49 18.27 23.40
CA LEU A 106 26.72 18.76 22.74
C LEU A 106 26.90 20.27 22.94
N GLY A 107 25.85 21.07 22.75
CA GLY A 107 25.93 22.52 22.94
C GLY A 107 26.22 22.93 24.38
N SER A 108 25.57 22.29 25.36
CA SER A 108 25.81 22.57 26.79
C SER A 108 27.22 22.19 27.25
N LEU A 109 27.76 21.09 26.71
CA LEU A 109 29.13 20.66 26.98
C LEU A 109 30.17 21.60 26.35
N GLU A 110 29.91 22.10 25.14
CA GLU A 110 30.75 23.11 24.49
C GLU A 110 30.78 24.42 25.27
N GLU A 111 29.61 24.90 25.74
CA GLU A 111 29.50 26.10 26.60
C GLU A 111 30.24 25.91 27.93
N SER A 112 30.11 24.73 28.55
CA SER A 112 30.83 24.41 29.79
C SER A 112 32.34 24.45 29.60
N ILE A 113 32.87 24.02 28.45
CA ILE A 113 34.31 24.14 28.14
C ILE A 113 34.71 25.60 28.00
N GLU A 114 33.95 26.41 27.27
CA GLU A 114 34.25 27.84 27.12
C GLU A 114 34.28 28.55 28.48
N GLU A 115 33.37 28.19 29.40
CA GLU A 115 33.38 28.70 30.77
C GLU A 115 34.62 28.24 31.57
N LEU A 116 35.03 26.97 31.45
CA LEU A 116 36.23 26.42 32.11
C LEU A 116 37.55 26.86 31.48
N GLU A 117 37.55 27.29 30.20
CA GLU A 117 38.68 27.93 29.53
C GLU A 117 38.85 29.38 29.99
N ASN A 118 37.73 30.07 30.21
CA ASN A 118 37.71 31.45 30.70
C ASN A 118 37.87 31.54 32.24
N GLY A 119 37.61 30.45 32.98
CA GLY A 119 37.69 30.37 34.44
C GLY A 119 39.03 29.81 34.96
N SER A 120 39.73 30.56 35.82
CA SER A 120 41.04 30.19 36.39
C SER A 120 41.02 29.04 37.44
N SER A 121 39.87 28.43 37.75
CA SER A 121 39.72 27.49 38.89
C SER A 121 39.16 26.10 38.56
N ALA A 122 39.07 25.74 37.28
CA ALA A 122 38.64 24.40 36.86
C ALA A 122 39.76 23.36 37.05
N SER A 123 39.49 22.24 37.72
CA SER A 123 40.48 21.15 37.84
C SER A 123 40.65 20.43 36.50
N ASP A 124 41.89 20.14 36.09
CA ASP A 124 42.20 19.34 34.89
C ASP A 124 41.45 18.00 34.85
N LYS A 125 41.11 17.45 36.02
CA LYS A 125 40.31 16.23 36.14
C LYS A 125 38.86 16.42 35.68
N GLN A 126 38.23 17.56 35.98
CA GLN A 126 36.87 17.87 35.53
C GLN A 126 36.85 18.11 34.01
N LYS A 127 37.88 18.77 33.48
CA LYS A 127 38.08 18.93 32.03
C LYS A 127 38.20 17.57 31.33
N GLY A 128 38.98 16.65 31.91
CA GLY A 128 39.15 15.29 31.38
C GLY A 128 37.83 14.50 31.31
N VAL A 129 37.01 14.55 32.35
CA VAL A 129 35.70 13.86 32.38
C VAL A 129 34.75 14.41 31.32
N LEU A 130 34.63 15.74 31.21
CA LEU A 130 33.76 16.36 30.21
C LEU A 130 34.21 16.08 28.78
N LEU A 131 35.53 16.06 28.52
CA LEU A 131 36.06 15.69 27.20
C LEU A 131 35.76 14.23 26.83
N GLU A 132 35.73 13.33 27.82
CA GLU A 132 35.39 11.92 27.60
C GLU A 132 33.89 11.75 27.29
N GLU A 133 33.02 12.43 28.03
CA GLU A 133 31.57 12.49 27.75
C GLU A 133 31.27 13.05 26.35
N ILE A 134 31.97 14.11 25.93
CA ILE A 134 31.88 14.66 24.57
C ILE A 134 32.29 13.61 23.52
N ASN A 135 33.40 12.91 23.75
CA ASN A 135 33.88 11.93 22.78
C ASN A 135 32.91 10.76 22.62
N GLU A 136 32.26 10.33 23.71
CA GLU A 136 31.22 9.31 23.68
C GLU A 136 29.96 9.80 22.96
N ALA A 137 29.46 10.99 23.29
CA ALA A 137 28.31 11.61 22.63
C ALA A 137 28.55 11.82 21.12
N LYS A 138 29.74 12.31 20.75
CA LYS A 138 30.14 12.49 19.34
C LYS A 138 30.19 11.18 18.59
N LYS A 139 30.65 10.10 19.22
CA LYS A 139 30.70 8.78 18.58
C LYS A 139 29.30 8.25 18.28
N THR A 140 28.35 8.36 19.21
CA THR A 140 26.96 7.95 18.97
C THR A 140 26.30 8.81 17.88
N SER A 141 26.50 10.12 17.91
CA SER A 141 25.99 11.05 16.89
C SER A 141 26.56 10.77 15.49
N SER A 142 27.84 10.36 15.38
CA SER A 142 28.45 10.05 14.08
C SER A 142 27.74 8.92 13.32
N HIS A 143 27.25 7.90 14.02
CA HIS A 143 26.52 6.80 13.37
C HIS A 143 25.18 7.26 12.78
N LEU A 144 24.46 8.11 13.50
CA LEU A 144 23.21 8.71 13.02
C LEU A 144 23.48 9.65 11.85
N GLN A 145 24.54 10.46 11.95
CA GLN A 145 24.96 11.36 10.89
C GLN A 145 25.31 10.62 9.60
N ASP A 146 26.03 9.51 9.69
CA ASP A 146 26.39 8.67 8.54
C ASP A 146 25.13 8.08 7.89
N GLY A 147 24.22 7.53 8.68
CA GLY A 147 22.95 7.00 8.19
C GLY A 147 22.09 8.04 7.48
N VAL A 148 21.90 9.22 8.09
CA VAL A 148 21.17 10.33 7.45
C VAL A 148 21.83 10.73 6.13
N SER A 149 23.16 10.81 6.10
CA SER A 149 23.91 11.18 4.90
C SER A 149 23.80 10.13 3.78
N GLU A 150 23.64 8.86 4.12
CA GLU A 150 23.39 7.78 3.15
C GLU A 150 21.98 7.91 2.54
N TYR A 151 20.95 8.10 3.37
CA TYR A 151 19.58 8.30 2.90
C TYR A 151 19.42 9.58 2.08
N GLU A 152 20.10 10.67 2.44
CA GLU A 152 20.11 11.90 1.63
C GLU A 152 20.62 11.65 0.22
N LYS A 153 21.73 10.90 0.06
CA LYS A 153 22.28 10.53 -1.25
C LYS A 153 21.29 9.68 -2.04
N TYR A 154 20.73 8.65 -1.40
CA TYR A 154 19.74 7.80 -2.02
C TYR A 154 18.52 8.57 -2.52
N LEU A 155 18.01 9.50 -1.70
CA LEU A 155 16.90 10.37 -2.07
C LEU A 155 17.27 11.26 -3.26
N ILE A 156 18.45 11.89 -3.25
CA ILE A 156 18.92 12.74 -4.36
C ILE A 156 18.94 11.96 -5.69
N ASP A 157 19.40 10.70 -5.66
CA ASP A 157 19.43 9.83 -6.84
C ASP A 157 18.03 9.35 -7.27
N LEU A 158 17.07 9.30 -6.34
CA LEU A 158 15.69 8.88 -6.60
C LEU A 158 14.83 10.02 -7.14
N LEU A 159 15.06 11.27 -6.71
CA LEU A 159 14.23 12.44 -7.06
C LEU A 159 13.94 12.59 -8.57
N PRO A 160 14.91 12.38 -9.50
CA PRO A 160 14.65 12.48 -10.93
C PRO A 160 13.60 11.48 -11.43
N LYS A 161 13.54 10.29 -10.82
CA LYS A 161 12.67 9.17 -11.22
C LYS A 161 11.21 9.33 -10.78
N LEU A 162 10.95 10.25 -9.86
CA LEU A 162 9.60 10.49 -9.35
C LEU A 162 8.68 11.09 -10.43
N PRO A 163 7.37 10.80 -10.38
CA PRO A 163 6.41 11.43 -11.29
C PRO A 163 6.30 12.94 -11.03
N GLU A 164 6.00 13.70 -12.08
CA GLU A 164 5.95 15.17 -12.03
C GLU A 164 4.99 15.75 -10.98
N PRO A 165 3.78 15.18 -10.76
CA PRO A 165 2.93 15.63 -9.65
C PRO A 165 3.61 15.53 -8.28
N LEU A 166 4.32 14.42 -8.03
CA LEU A 166 5.00 14.20 -6.76
C LEU A 166 6.22 15.13 -6.61
N LYS A 167 6.97 15.39 -7.70
CA LYS A 167 8.07 16.37 -7.68
C LYS A 167 7.59 17.77 -7.29
N ARG A 168 6.43 18.20 -7.82
CA ARG A 168 5.81 19.48 -7.47
C ARG A 168 5.45 19.54 -5.99
N ASP A 169 4.82 18.49 -5.46
CA ASP A 169 4.45 18.44 -4.04
C ASP A 169 5.68 18.45 -3.12
N LEU A 170 6.77 17.82 -3.55
CA LEU A 170 8.02 17.72 -2.79
C LEU A 170 8.92 18.97 -2.90
N GLN A 171 8.60 19.94 -3.75
CA GLN A 171 9.50 21.05 -4.11
C GLN A 171 10.07 21.81 -2.89
N GLN A 172 9.27 22.01 -1.84
CA GLN A 172 9.73 22.71 -0.64
C GLN A 172 10.66 21.85 0.23
N LEU A 173 10.39 20.55 0.33
CA LEU A 173 11.20 19.61 1.13
C LEU A 173 12.54 19.33 0.43
N THR A 174 12.53 19.15 -0.89
CA THR A 174 13.76 18.90 -1.65
C THR A 174 14.72 20.07 -1.66
N GLN A 175 14.23 21.31 -1.48
CA GLN A 175 15.10 22.47 -1.28
C GLN A 175 15.85 22.45 0.04
N ARG A 176 15.38 21.69 1.05
CA ARG A 176 16.06 21.58 2.35
C ARG A 176 17.15 20.52 2.34
N LEU A 177 17.13 19.57 1.41
CA LEU A 177 18.19 18.56 1.26
C LEU A 177 19.57 19.20 1.06
N PRO A 178 20.60 18.70 1.74
CA PRO A 178 21.97 19.14 1.53
C PRO A 178 22.57 18.44 0.30
N TYR A 179 22.48 19.09 -0.87
CA TYR A 179 23.12 18.61 -2.10
C TYR A 179 24.66 18.70 -2.06
N ASP A 180 25.23 19.37 -1.05
CA ASP A 180 26.66 19.52 -0.86
C ASP A 180 27.04 19.48 0.63
N ALA A 181 28.30 19.16 0.90
CA ALA A 181 28.83 19.02 2.26
C ALA A 181 28.77 20.32 3.07
N LYS A 182 28.92 21.49 2.42
CA LYS A 182 28.90 22.79 3.14
C LYS A 182 27.51 23.12 3.66
N LYS A 183 26.47 22.73 2.93
CA LYS A 183 25.09 22.87 3.39
C LYS A 183 24.78 21.85 4.49
N ALA A 184 25.28 20.62 4.38
CA ALA A 184 25.12 19.59 5.42
C ALA A 184 25.70 20.04 6.77
N GLU A 185 26.88 20.66 6.77
CA GLU A 185 27.56 21.17 7.98
C GLU A 185 26.81 22.32 8.68
N ARG A 186 25.94 23.05 7.97
CA ARG A 186 25.20 24.20 8.53
C ARG A 186 23.85 23.81 9.12
N LEU A 187 23.35 22.63 8.81
CA LEU A 187 22.03 22.17 9.25
C LEU A 187 22.20 21.24 10.44
N ALA A 188 21.37 21.42 11.45
CA ALA A 188 21.24 20.46 12.55
C ALA A 188 20.89 19.08 11.98
N LEU A 189 21.43 18.02 12.60
CA LEU A 189 21.14 16.64 12.26
C LEU A 189 19.64 16.36 12.39
N SER A 190 18.98 16.93 13.40
CA SER A 190 17.53 16.82 13.62
C SER A 190 16.74 17.33 12.40
N GLN A 191 17.09 18.53 11.93
CA GLN A 191 16.46 19.15 10.76
C GLN A 191 16.67 18.35 9.48
N ARG A 192 17.86 17.76 9.31
CA ARG A 192 18.18 16.90 8.16
C ARG A 192 17.38 15.60 8.19
N PHE A 193 17.34 14.94 9.34
CA PHE A 193 16.54 13.73 9.56
C PHE A 193 15.05 13.95 9.27
N GLN A 194 14.45 15.01 9.84
CA GLN A 194 13.07 15.41 9.55
C GLN A 194 12.81 15.63 8.05
N THR A 195 13.78 16.19 7.33
CA THR A 195 13.67 16.41 5.89
C THR A 195 13.64 15.08 5.13
N VAL A 196 14.53 14.15 5.47
CA VAL A 196 14.56 12.80 4.87
C VAL A 196 13.25 12.06 5.12
N VAL A 197 12.78 12.02 6.37
CA VAL A 197 11.54 11.33 6.73
C VAL A 197 10.33 11.96 6.07
N GLY A 198 10.24 13.30 6.07
CA GLY A 198 9.14 14.01 5.41
C GLY A 198 9.05 13.72 3.90
N ILE A 199 10.19 13.59 3.22
CA ILE A 199 10.21 13.20 1.79
C ILE A 199 9.71 11.76 1.62
N LEU A 200 10.22 10.82 2.42
CA LEU A 200 9.82 9.41 2.36
C LEU A 200 8.33 9.24 2.66
N ALA A 201 7.79 9.96 3.65
CA ALA A 201 6.37 9.93 4.00
C ALA A 201 5.48 10.40 2.84
N GLN A 202 5.88 11.46 2.13
CA GLN A 202 5.13 11.95 0.97
C GLN A 202 5.25 11.02 -0.24
N ILE A 203 6.42 10.37 -0.44
CA ILE A 203 6.60 9.33 -1.45
C ILE A 203 5.65 8.15 -1.17
N GLU A 204 5.61 7.65 0.07
CA GLU A 204 4.76 6.52 0.46
C GLU A 204 3.28 6.88 0.37
N LYS A 205 2.89 8.09 0.78
CA LYS A 205 1.52 8.59 0.61
C LYS A 205 1.10 8.57 -0.87
N PHE A 206 1.98 8.99 -1.78
CA PHE A 206 1.69 8.93 -3.21
C PHE A 206 1.63 7.49 -3.73
N HIS A 207 2.55 6.62 -3.28
CA HIS A 207 2.62 5.23 -3.70
C HIS A 207 1.39 4.41 -3.26
N SER A 208 0.89 4.65 -2.05
CA SER A 208 -0.21 3.90 -1.43
C SER A 208 -1.61 4.24 -1.96
N GLN A 209 -1.75 5.19 -2.88
CA GLN A 209 -3.04 5.63 -3.43
C GLN A 209 -3.03 5.75 -4.95
N ILE A 210 -4.22 5.72 -5.54
CA ILE A 210 -4.43 6.07 -6.94
C ILE A 210 -4.63 7.58 -7.02
N SER A 211 -3.79 8.28 -7.79
CA SER A 211 -3.81 9.74 -7.90
C SER A 211 -4.29 10.18 -9.27
N LEU A 212 -5.31 11.04 -9.34
CA LEU A 212 -5.81 11.62 -10.59
C LEU A 212 -5.42 13.10 -10.70
N VAL A 213 -4.79 13.49 -11.80
CA VAL A 213 -4.27 14.86 -12.00
C VAL A 213 -4.63 15.37 -13.41
N SER A 214 -5.02 16.64 -13.52
CA SER A 214 -5.07 17.34 -14.82
C SER A 214 -3.67 17.79 -15.21
N GLU A 215 -3.22 17.40 -16.40
CA GLU A 215 -1.91 17.74 -16.92
C GLU A 215 -2.01 18.23 -18.36
N ILE A 216 -1.08 19.11 -18.76
CA ILE A 216 -0.90 19.47 -20.16
C ILE A 216 0.22 18.59 -20.69
N LYS A 217 -0.08 17.79 -21.72
CA LYS A 217 0.93 16.98 -22.43
C LYS A 217 1.05 17.44 -23.87
N GLU A 218 2.27 17.50 -24.36
CA GLU A 218 2.52 17.71 -25.78
C GLU A 218 2.23 16.42 -26.55
N THR A 219 1.50 16.55 -27.65
CA THR A 219 1.26 15.48 -28.63
C THR A 219 2.46 15.32 -29.55
N GLU A 220 2.53 14.20 -30.29
CA GLU A 220 3.56 13.98 -31.32
C GLU A 220 3.56 15.06 -32.42
N SER A 221 2.45 15.77 -32.58
CA SER A 221 2.32 16.92 -33.50
C SER A 221 2.80 18.26 -32.90
N GLY A 222 3.35 18.27 -31.68
CA GLY A 222 3.80 19.47 -30.97
C GLY A 222 2.67 20.35 -30.41
N LYS A 223 1.41 19.89 -30.48
CA LYS A 223 0.27 20.61 -29.87
C LYS A 223 0.14 20.21 -28.40
N ALA A 224 0.01 21.20 -27.53
CA ALA A 224 -0.35 21.00 -26.14
C ALA A 224 -1.83 20.60 -26.02
N LYS A 225 -2.12 19.51 -25.31
CA LYS A 225 -3.48 19.05 -25.04
C LYS A 225 -3.65 18.83 -23.54
N GLU A 226 -4.77 19.30 -22.98
CA GLU A 226 -5.13 18.96 -21.61
C GLU A 226 -5.57 17.50 -21.57
N VAL A 227 -5.01 16.75 -20.63
CA VAL A 227 -5.32 15.35 -20.39
C VAL A 227 -5.54 15.14 -18.90
N LYS A 228 -6.30 14.10 -18.57
CA LYS A 228 -6.38 13.55 -17.23
C LYS A 228 -5.40 12.39 -17.14
N THR A 229 -4.57 12.37 -16.09
CA THR A 229 -3.61 11.29 -15.84
C THR A 229 -3.93 10.63 -14.52
N ILE A 230 -4.13 9.31 -14.55
CA ILE A 230 -4.25 8.45 -13.37
C ILE A 230 -2.90 7.79 -13.10
N TYR A 231 -2.38 7.94 -11.87
CA TYR A 231 -1.15 7.34 -11.39
C TYR A 231 -1.47 6.19 -10.44
N PHE A 232 -0.94 5.01 -10.73
CA PHE A 232 -0.97 3.83 -9.87
C PHE A 232 0.32 3.78 -9.05
N GLY A 233 0.34 4.62 -8.01
CA GLY A 233 1.54 4.87 -7.22
C GLY A 233 2.72 5.31 -8.10
N LEU A 234 3.89 4.71 -7.87
CA LEU A 234 5.13 5.04 -8.58
C LEU A 234 5.40 4.16 -9.81
N SER A 235 4.52 3.20 -10.10
CA SER A 235 4.82 2.14 -11.07
C SER A 235 4.37 2.49 -12.48
N HIS A 236 3.12 2.92 -12.62
CA HIS A 236 2.46 3.11 -13.90
C HIS A 236 1.52 4.31 -13.83
N ALA A 237 1.35 4.96 -14.98
CA ALA A 237 0.37 6.01 -15.16
C ALA A 237 -0.31 5.85 -16.51
N TYR A 238 -1.56 6.29 -16.60
CA TYR A 238 -2.33 6.30 -17.84
C TYR A 238 -2.94 7.68 -18.01
N PHE A 239 -2.95 8.18 -19.24
CA PHE A 239 -3.57 9.47 -19.55
C PHE A 239 -4.54 9.33 -20.71
N ALA A 240 -5.58 10.14 -20.70
CA ALA A 240 -6.45 10.37 -21.84
C ALA A 240 -6.98 11.80 -21.83
N ASP A 241 -7.24 12.35 -23.01
CA ASP A 241 -8.09 13.52 -23.17
C ASP A 241 -9.59 13.15 -23.07
N ALA A 242 -10.45 14.15 -22.99
CA ALA A 242 -11.90 13.94 -22.85
C ALA A 242 -12.53 13.12 -23.99
N GLY A 243 -11.93 13.13 -25.20
CA GLY A 243 -12.43 12.41 -26.36
C GLY A 243 -11.80 11.03 -26.61
N ALA A 244 -10.85 10.59 -25.76
CA ALA A 244 -10.01 9.41 -26.01
C ALA A 244 -9.24 9.42 -27.35
N GLU A 245 -9.08 10.59 -27.96
CA GLU A 245 -8.30 10.78 -29.20
C GLU A 245 -6.80 10.80 -28.92
N TYR A 246 -6.41 11.24 -27.73
CA TYR A 246 -5.04 11.28 -27.27
C TYR A 246 -4.95 10.61 -25.91
N ALA A 247 -4.49 9.36 -25.93
CA ALA A 247 -4.28 8.56 -24.75
C ALA A 247 -2.92 7.88 -24.79
N GLY A 248 -2.48 7.41 -23.62
CA GLY A 248 -1.21 6.73 -23.50
C GLY A 248 -0.97 6.26 -22.08
N PHE A 249 0.17 5.63 -21.89
CA PHE A 249 0.64 5.18 -20.59
C PHE A 249 2.10 5.58 -20.37
N GLY A 250 2.51 5.60 -19.12
CA GLY A 250 3.86 5.90 -18.73
C GLY A 250 4.34 5.07 -17.54
N TYR A 251 5.65 4.93 -17.45
CA TYR A 251 6.35 4.20 -16.41
C TYR A 251 7.73 4.83 -16.16
N PRO A 252 8.30 4.67 -14.96
CA PRO A 252 9.64 5.18 -14.68
C PRO A 252 10.68 4.46 -15.55
N GLN A 253 11.55 5.24 -16.20
CA GLN A 253 12.69 4.74 -16.96
C GLN A 253 13.85 5.75 -16.90
N GLY A 254 15.02 5.29 -16.42
CA GLY A 254 16.17 6.17 -16.20
C GLY A 254 15.85 7.26 -15.18
N ASP A 255 16.16 8.51 -15.50
CA ASP A 255 15.94 9.70 -14.65
C ASP A 255 14.58 10.39 -14.93
N GLY A 256 13.59 9.65 -15.40
CA GLY A 256 12.28 10.21 -15.71
C GLY A 256 11.23 9.17 -16.04
N TRP A 257 10.17 9.61 -16.71
CA TRP A 257 9.06 8.75 -17.11
C TRP A 257 9.02 8.63 -18.63
N LYS A 258 8.96 7.39 -19.11
CA LYS A 258 8.73 7.12 -20.54
C LYS A 258 7.24 7.08 -20.79
N TRP A 259 6.77 7.94 -21.68
CA TRP A 259 5.38 7.97 -22.13
C TRP A 259 5.26 7.31 -23.51
N THR A 260 4.17 6.60 -23.75
CA THR A 260 3.86 5.95 -25.02
C THR A 260 2.40 6.21 -25.38
N SER A 261 2.18 6.82 -26.54
CA SER A 261 0.84 7.07 -27.10
C SER A 261 0.20 5.75 -27.56
N VAL A 262 -1.10 5.62 -27.35
CA VAL A 262 -1.90 4.49 -27.83
C VAL A 262 -3.20 4.99 -28.45
N SER A 263 -3.85 4.15 -29.26
CA SER A 263 -5.08 4.48 -29.98
C SER A 263 -6.05 3.29 -30.03
N GLY A 264 -7.27 3.53 -30.50
CA GLY A 264 -8.32 2.52 -30.62
C GLY A 264 -8.85 2.06 -29.26
N GLU A 265 -9.19 0.78 -29.15
CA GLU A 265 -9.83 0.19 -27.96
C GLU A 265 -9.02 0.41 -26.66
N ILE A 266 -7.70 0.42 -26.73
CA ILE A 266 -6.84 0.66 -25.56
C ILE A 266 -7.01 2.09 -25.05
N ALA A 267 -7.12 3.08 -25.96
CA ALA A 267 -7.35 4.47 -25.58
C ALA A 267 -8.73 4.67 -24.94
N GLU A 268 -9.76 4.02 -25.50
CA GLU A 268 -11.12 4.02 -24.94
C GLU A 268 -11.15 3.40 -23.54
N ASN A 269 -10.45 2.28 -23.34
CA ASN A 269 -10.33 1.65 -22.03
C ASN A 269 -9.63 2.57 -21.02
N ILE A 270 -8.55 3.27 -21.41
CA ILE A 270 -7.88 4.22 -20.51
C ILE A 270 -8.83 5.36 -20.11
N ALA A 271 -9.53 5.97 -21.08
CA ALA A 271 -10.50 7.03 -20.81
C ALA A 271 -11.63 6.55 -19.89
N LYS A 272 -12.11 5.32 -20.10
CA LYS A 272 -13.13 4.70 -19.25
C LYS A 272 -12.63 4.47 -17.81
N ALA A 273 -11.40 3.99 -17.64
CA ALA A 273 -10.81 3.81 -16.31
C ALA A 273 -10.72 5.14 -15.54
N ILE A 274 -10.38 6.22 -16.25
CA ILE A 274 -10.37 7.58 -15.69
C ILE A 274 -11.79 8.02 -15.31
N ALA A 275 -12.79 7.85 -16.18
CA ALA A 275 -14.18 8.22 -15.90
C ALA A 275 -14.77 7.46 -14.69
N VAL A 276 -14.47 6.16 -14.57
CA VAL A 276 -14.87 5.35 -13.42
C VAL A 276 -14.23 5.86 -12.13
N ASN A 277 -12.93 6.22 -12.15
CA ASN A 277 -12.26 6.79 -10.98
C ASN A 277 -12.86 8.15 -10.56
N GLN A 278 -13.34 8.94 -11.52
CA GLN A 278 -14.04 10.20 -11.28
C GLN A 278 -15.48 10.03 -10.77
N ASN A 279 -16.02 8.80 -10.76
CA ASN A 279 -17.43 8.49 -10.54
C ASN A 279 -18.39 9.06 -11.61
N ASP A 280 -17.88 9.36 -12.81
CA ASP A 280 -18.69 9.78 -13.95
C ASP A 280 -19.39 8.58 -14.61
N GLU A 281 -18.82 7.38 -14.44
CA GLU A 281 -19.37 6.10 -14.90
C GLU A 281 -19.54 5.10 -13.74
N PRO A 282 -20.47 4.12 -13.87
CA PRO A 282 -20.63 3.07 -12.87
C PRO A 282 -19.38 2.18 -12.75
N PRO A 283 -19.10 1.61 -11.56
CA PRO A 283 -17.96 0.71 -11.36
C PRO A 283 -17.98 -0.47 -12.33
N VAL A 284 -16.90 -0.63 -13.10
CA VAL A 284 -16.74 -1.69 -14.09
C VAL A 284 -15.28 -2.13 -14.17
N PHE A 285 -15.06 -3.39 -14.53
CA PHE A 285 -13.72 -3.87 -14.82
C PHE A 285 -13.25 -3.36 -16.18
N VAL A 286 -12.05 -2.80 -16.20
CA VAL A 286 -11.42 -2.24 -17.41
C VAL A 286 -10.03 -2.86 -17.56
N SER A 287 -9.70 -3.32 -18.77
CA SER A 287 -8.40 -3.92 -19.06
C SER A 287 -7.41 -2.84 -19.48
N LEU A 288 -6.31 -2.70 -18.73
CA LEU A 288 -5.25 -1.73 -19.02
C LEU A 288 -3.93 -2.45 -19.36
N PRO A 289 -3.14 -1.93 -20.31
CA PRO A 289 -1.85 -2.51 -20.66
C PRO A 289 -0.85 -2.30 -19.53
N ILE A 290 -0.19 -3.36 -19.08
CA ILE A 290 0.88 -3.30 -18.08
C ILE A 290 2.17 -3.74 -18.76
N LYS A 291 3.25 -2.99 -18.53
CA LYS A 291 4.59 -3.40 -18.94
C LYS A 291 5.38 -3.72 -17.68
N ILE A 292 5.76 -4.98 -17.52
CA ILE A 292 6.66 -5.38 -16.44
C ILE A 292 8.04 -4.82 -16.79
N LEU A 293 8.62 -4.04 -15.86
CA LEU A 293 9.98 -3.56 -15.96
C LEU A 293 10.90 -4.76 -15.69
N ASP A 294 11.78 -5.07 -16.64
CA ASP A 294 12.80 -6.12 -16.50
C ASP A 294 13.88 -5.73 -15.47
#